data_AF-A0A8X6J5N6-F1
#
_entry.id   AF-A0A8X6J5N6-F1
#
_cell.length_a   1.000
_cell.length_b   1.000
_cell.length_c   1.000
_cell.angle_alpha   90.00
_cell.angle_beta   90.00
_cell.angle_gamma   90.00
#
_symmetry.space_group_name_H-M   'P 1'
#
loop_
_entity.id
_entity.type
_entity.pdbx_description
1 polymer ?
#
loop_
_entity_poly.entity_id
_entity_poly.type
_entity_poly.pdbx_seq_one_letter_code
_entity_poly.pdbx_strand_id
1 'polypeptide(L)'
;MAVFDVTSSDGIARNEVNQYEMGRYISSNEAVWRILNFPIHKRHPTVIHLSVHLENGQRVYFTEVCPHSFLSPSSTWDSKNKKWSRRKVGQSLSDYPGIKSTDAIGRVYTVHPNNSECFHLRLLLHEVPGPTSFQYLKTFEGRICSNYKEACQVRGLLENDEHWNATLEESAFMHSPRMLRDLFAVMLQVCAVSNPNQLWINHQENLSEDILHQVRIQQRNMDLEFSTEILNEALIIEDKVRSLGGSD
;
A
#
# COMPACT_ATOMS: atom_id res chain seq x y z
N MET A 1 -9.73 -11.84 -3.67
CA MET A 1 -9.28 -12.45 -4.94
C MET A 1 -10.18 -13.63 -5.19
N ALA A 2 -10.83 -13.73 -6.36
CA ALA A 2 -11.61 -14.90 -6.73
C ALA A 2 -10.79 -15.72 -7.74
N VAL A 3 -10.49 -16.96 -7.38
CA VAL A 3 -10.01 -17.97 -8.30
C VAL A 3 -11.25 -18.47 -9.06
N PHE A 4 -11.26 -18.29 -10.37
CA PHE A 4 -12.21 -18.98 -11.23
C PHE A 4 -11.52 -20.23 -11.75
N ASP A 5 -12.15 -21.37 -11.56
CA ASP A 5 -12.11 -22.40 -12.57
C ASP A 5 -13.53 -22.89 -12.84
N VAL A 6 -13.90 -22.87 -14.11
CA VAL A 6 -15.10 -23.49 -14.64
C VAL A 6 -14.67 -24.19 -15.91
N THR A 7 -14.39 -25.49 -15.80
CA THR A 7 -14.72 -26.42 -16.87
C THR A 7 -15.30 -27.70 -16.29
N SER A 8 -16.50 -28.00 -16.77
CA SER A 8 -17.29 -29.19 -16.50
C SER A 8 -16.88 -30.31 -17.46
N SER A 9 -16.68 -31.53 -16.95
CA SER A 9 -17.17 -32.82 -17.49
C SER A 9 -16.24 -33.97 -17.09
N ASP A 10 -16.71 -34.86 -16.21
CA ASP A 10 -16.71 -36.32 -16.42
C ASP A 10 -16.94 -37.04 -15.08
N GLY A 11 -18.06 -37.78 -15.01
CA GLY A 11 -18.23 -39.03 -14.25
C GLY A 11 -17.84 -39.14 -12.76
N ILE A 12 -17.43 -38.08 -12.07
CA ILE A 12 -16.91 -38.17 -10.70
C ILE A 12 -17.93 -37.57 -9.72
N ALA A 13 -18.21 -38.34 -8.67
CA ALA A 13 -19.23 -38.11 -7.65
C ALA A 13 -19.36 -36.62 -7.24
N ARG A 14 -20.60 -36.12 -7.20
CA ARG A 14 -20.94 -34.80 -6.65
C ARG A 14 -20.37 -34.70 -5.23
N ASN A 15 -19.25 -33.99 -5.09
CA ASN A 15 -18.66 -33.70 -3.80
C ASN A 15 -19.27 -32.40 -3.27
N GLU A 16 -20.41 -32.53 -2.60
CA GLU A 16 -21.16 -31.42 -1.99
C GLU A 16 -20.31 -30.65 -0.96
N VAL A 17 -19.32 -31.29 -0.33
CA VAL A 17 -18.43 -30.67 0.66
C VAL A 17 -17.50 -29.65 -0.01
N ASN A 18 -16.86 -30.01 -1.13
CA ASN A 18 -16.05 -29.05 -1.89
C ASN A 18 -16.89 -27.92 -2.48
N GLN A 19 -18.12 -28.23 -2.92
CA GLN A 19 -19.06 -27.22 -3.41
C GLN A 19 -19.50 -26.25 -2.30
N TYR A 20 -19.65 -26.76 -1.08
CA TYR A 20 -19.98 -26.00 0.12
C TYR A 20 -18.83 -25.12 0.61
N GLU A 21 -17.59 -25.61 0.53
CA GLU A 21 -16.38 -24.84 0.86
C GLU A 21 -16.09 -23.74 -0.18
N MET A 22 -16.25 -24.04 -1.48
CA MET A 22 -16.09 -23.06 -2.56
C MET A 22 -17.19 -21.98 -2.56
N GLY A 23 -18.37 -22.28 -2.03
CA GLY A 23 -19.50 -21.34 -1.92
C GLY A 23 -19.38 -20.32 -0.78
N ARG A 24 -18.35 -20.41 0.06
CA ARG A 24 -18.19 -19.56 1.25
C ARG A 24 -17.25 -18.40 1.01
N TYR A 25 -17.81 -17.29 0.52
CA TYR A 25 -17.46 -15.99 1.08
C TYR A 25 -18.67 -15.07 1.02
N ILE A 26 -19.49 -15.12 2.07
CA ILE A 26 -20.61 -14.20 2.28
C ILE A 26 -20.23 -13.39 3.52
N SER A 27 -20.15 -12.07 3.37
CA SER A 27 -19.88 -11.19 4.52
C SER A 27 -20.97 -11.35 5.58
N SER A 28 -20.64 -11.16 6.86
CA SER A 28 -21.59 -11.28 7.98
C SER A 28 -22.88 -10.48 7.73
N ASN A 29 -22.77 -9.32 7.09
CA ASN A 29 -23.90 -8.46 6.74
C ASN A 29 -24.80 -9.10 5.68
N GLU A 30 -24.22 -9.73 4.64
CA GLU A 30 -25.00 -10.39 3.59
C GLU A 30 -25.68 -11.67 4.11
N ALA A 31 -25.08 -12.38 5.07
CA ALA A 31 -25.69 -13.54 5.71
C ALA A 31 -26.95 -13.18 6.51
N VAL A 32 -26.89 -12.11 7.33
CA VAL A 32 -28.03 -11.62 8.10
C VAL A 32 -29.17 -11.16 7.19
N TRP A 33 -28.84 -10.48 6.09
CA TRP A 33 -29.83 -10.03 5.10
C TRP A 33 -30.56 -11.19 4.41
N ARG A 34 -29.85 -12.30 4.13
CA ARG A 34 -30.45 -13.53 3.61
C ARG A 34 -31.32 -14.23 4.65
N ILE A 35 -30.89 -14.30 5.92
CA ILE A 35 -31.66 -14.92 7.01
C ILE A 35 -32.98 -14.19 7.26
N LEU A 36 -32.97 -12.86 7.20
CA LEU A 36 -34.14 -12.01 7.42
C LEU A 36 -34.96 -11.77 6.14
N ASN A 37 -34.58 -12.42 5.03
CA ASN A 37 -35.26 -12.39 3.73
C ASN A 37 -35.50 -10.97 3.19
N PHE A 38 -34.57 -10.05 3.45
CA PHE A 38 -34.66 -8.68 2.95
C PHE A 38 -34.36 -8.62 1.45
N PRO A 39 -34.98 -7.70 0.67
CA PRO A 39 -34.64 -7.52 -0.74
C PRO A 39 -33.18 -7.06 -0.89
N ILE A 40 -32.29 -7.97 -1.28
CA ILE A 40 -30.83 -7.74 -1.28
C ILE A 40 -30.40 -6.83 -2.46
N HIS A 41 -31.18 -6.79 -3.54
CA HIS A 41 -30.79 -6.09 -4.76
C HIS A 41 -31.98 -5.33 -5.36
N LYS A 42 -31.93 -3.99 -5.31
CA LYS A 42 -32.83 -3.10 -6.09
C LYS A 42 -32.09 -2.18 -7.06
N ARG A 43 -30.77 -2.34 -7.22
CA ARG A 43 -29.96 -1.55 -8.15
C ARG A 43 -28.88 -2.43 -8.79
N HIS A 44 -28.77 -2.35 -10.11
CA HIS A 44 -27.70 -2.97 -10.90
C HIS A 44 -26.91 -1.85 -11.57
N PRO A 45 -26.06 -1.13 -10.84
CA PRO A 45 -25.32 -0.08 -11.48
C PRO A 45 -24.30 -0.68 -12.45
N THR A 46 -24.24 -0.14 -13.65
CA THR A 46 -23.25 -0.55 -14.65
C THR A 46 -21.84 -0.23 -14.11
N VAL A 47 -20.95 -1.22 -14.06
CA VAL A 47 -19.57 -1.01 -13.60
C VAL A 47 -18.71 -0.56 -14.77
N ILE A 48 -18.07 0.61 -14.66
CA ILE A 48 -17.18 1.16 -15.68
C ILE A 48 -15.75 1.11 -15.16
N HIS A 49 -14.83 0.63 -15.99
CA HIS A 49 -13.41 0.55 -15.63
C HIS A 49 -12.74 1.89 -15.87
N LEU A 50 -12.16 2.47 -14.81
CA LEU A 50 -11.35 3.67 -14.89
C LEU A 50 -9.89 3.27 -15.09
N SER A 51 -9.31 3.68 -16.21
CA SER A 51 -7.89 3.47 -16.49
C SER A 51 -7.04 4.43 -15.66
N VAL A 52 -6.22 3.90 -14.76
CA VAL A 52 -5.06 4.61 -14.16
C VAL A 52 -3.98 4.81 -15.22
N HIS A 53 -3.49 6.03 -15.34
CA HIS A 53 -2.41 6.40 -16.26
C HIS A 53 -1.63 7.57 -15.66
N LEU A 54 -0.37 7.70 -16.07
CA LEU A 54 0.51 8.78 -15.63
C LEU A 54 0.18 10.10 -16.34
N GLU A 55 0.82 11.18 -15.89
CA GLU A 55 0.76 12.51 -16.56
C GLU A 55 1.08 12.33 -18.06
N ASN A 56 0.24 12.90 -18.93
CA ASN A 56 0.31 12.80 -20.39
C ASN A 56 -0.08 11.44 -21.02
N GLY A 57 -0.47 10.43 -20.23
CA GLY A 57 -1.04 9.16 -20.72
C GLY A 57 -2.56 9.15 -20.89
N GLN A 58 -3.20 10.32 -20.87
CA GLN A 58 -4.64 10.48 -20.61
C GLN A 58 -5.58 10.10 -21.77
N ARG A 59 -6.64 9.34 -21.41
CA ARG A 59 -7.98 9.37 -22.04
C ARG A 59 -9.06 9.98 -21.12
N VAL A 60 -8.68 10.45 -19.93
CA VAL A 60 -9.60 10.99 -18.90
C VAL A 60 -9.23 12.44 -18.62
N TYR A 61 -10.21 13.34 -18.66
CA TYR A 61 -10.02 14.79 -18.47
C TYR A 61 -10.54 15.21 -17.10
N PHE A 62 -9.73 15.91 -16.31
CA PHE A 62 -10.17 16.56 -15.08
C PHE A 62 -11.00 17.81 -15.45
N THR A 63 -12.21 17.92 -14.90
CA THR A 63 -13.01 19.15 -15.01
C THR A 63 -13.03 19.84 -13.67
N GLU A 64 -12.99 21.18 -13.67
CA GLU A 64 -12.86 22.06 -12.50
C GLU A 64 -14.00 21.96 -11.47
N VAL A 65 -14.99 21.08 -11.69
CA VAL A 65 -16.14 20.89 -10.80
C VAL A 65 -16.41 19.39 -10.64
N CYS A 66 -15.74 18.76 -9.68
CA CYS A 66 -16.07 17.42 -9.19
C CYS A 66 -16.59 17.54 -7.75
N PRO A 67 -17.89 17.33 -7.51
CA PRO A 67 -18.40 17.18 -6.15
C PRO A 67 -17.77 15.97 -5.48
N HIS A 68 -17.56 16.09 -4.18
CA HIS A 68 -17.15 14.98 -3.33
C HIS A 68 -18.04 13.76 -3.56
N SER A 69 -17.39 12.62 -3.77
CA SER A 69 -17.94 11.30 -4.11
C SER A 69 -18.34 11.08 -5.58
N PHE A 70 -17.78 9.99 -6.12
CA PHE A 70 -18.01 9.41 -7.44
C PHE A 70 -17.25 10.04 -8.62
N LEU A 71 -16.11 9.41 -8.95
CA LEU A 71 -15.49 9.46 -10.28
C LEU A 71 -16.46 8.82 -11.31
N SER A 72 -17.44 9.59 -11.80
CA SER A 72 -18.23 9.22 -12.97
C SER A 72 -17.81 10.08 -14.17
N PRO A 73 -17.55 9.51 -15.36
CA PRO A 73 -17.16 10.29 -16.52
C PRO A 73 -18.36 11.10 -17.06
N SER A 74 -18.35 12.41 -16.83
CA SER A 74 -19.40 13.39 -17.16
C SER A 74 -19.55 13.69 -18.66
N SER A 75 -18.75 13.07 -19.53
CA SER A 75 -18.67 13.37 -20.98
C SER A 75 -18.92 12.14 -21.85
N THR A 76 -19.61 12.33 -22.98
CA THR A 76 -19.85 11.29 -24.01
C THR A 76 -19.23 11.71 -25.34
N TRP A 77 -18.58 10.78 -26.03
CA TRP A 77 -17.94 11.02 -27.32
C TRP A 77 -18.99 11.04 -28.44
N ASP A 78 -19.09 12.15 -29.15
CA ASP A 78 -19.89 12.21 -30.37
C ASP A 78 -19.02 11.77 -31.55
N SER A 79 -19.21 10.51 -31.97
CA SER A 79 -18.46 9.90 -33.08
C SER A 79 -18.67 10.61 -34.42
N LYS A 80 -19.82 11.29 -34.61
CA LYS A 80 -20.13 12.00 -35.86
C LYS A 80 -19.40 13.33 -35.95
N ASN A 81 -19.30 14.04 -34.83
CA ASN A 81 -18.70 15.38 -34.78
C ASN A 81 -17.26 15.39 -34.25
N LYS A 82 -16.70 14.20 -33.93
CA LYS A 82 -15.38 14.02 -33.28
C LYS A 82 -15.17 14.98 -32.10
N LYS A 83 -16.21 15.21 -31.31
CA LYS A 83 -16.19 16.18 -30.21
C LYS A 83 -16.84 15.58 -28.97
N TRP A 84 -16.25 15.81 -27.81
CA TRP A 84 -16.87 15.43 -26.54
C TRP A 84 -18.01 16.40 -26.21
N SER A 85 -19.19 15.85 -25.92
CA SER A 85 -20.37 16.61 -25.52
C SER A 85 -20.80 16.23 -24.10
N ARG A 86 -21.29 17.20 -23.33
CA ARG A 86 -21.85 16.94 -21.99
C ARG A 86 -23.03 15.96 -22.11
N ARG A 87 -23.06 14.97 -21.23
CA ARG A 87 -24.10 13.94 -21.23
C ARG A 87 -25.47 14.56 -20.96
N LYS A 88 -26.43 14.38 -21.88
CA LYS A 88 -27.78 14.96 -21.79
C LYS A 88 -28.79 14.09 -21.02
N VAL A 89 -28.41 12.92 -20.50
CA VAL A 89 -29.32 11.97 -19.82
C VAL A 89 -28.77 11.57 -18.44
N GLY A 90 -29.62 11.61 -17.40
CA GLY A 90 -29.33 11.30 -15.99
C GLY A 90 -30.10 12.20 -15.00
N GLN A 91 -30.09 11.87 -13.71
CA GLN A 91 -30.81 12.62 -12.67
C GLN A 91 -30.01 13.89 -12.33
N SER A 92 -30.65 15.07 -12.40
CA SER A 92 -30.03 16.33 -11.98
C SER A 92 -29.81 16.28 -10.47
N LEU A 93 -28.57 16.46 -10.01
CA LEU A 93 -28.31 16.66 -8.59
C LEU A 93 -28.79 18.07 -8.22
N SER A 94 -29.62 18.18 -7.16
CA SER A 94 -30.18 19.47 -6.70
C SER A 94 -29.11 20.50 -6.39
N ASP A 95 -27.95 20.03 -5.95
CA ASP A 95 -26.89 20.88 -5.39
C ASP A 95 -25.87 21.30 -6.46
N TYR A 96 -25.96 20.76 -7.69
CA TYR A 96 -24.97 21.02 -8.76
C TYR A 96 -25.64 21.19 -10.14
N PRO A 97 -25.96 22.42 -10.56
CA PRO A 97 -26.61 22.67 -11.85
C PRO A 97 -25.69 22.26 -13.01
N GLY A 98 -26.11 21.23 -13.76
CA GLY A 98 -25.40 20.73 -14.94
C GLY A 98 -24.66 19.41 -14.77
N ILE A 99 -24.65 18.83 -13.56
CA ILE A 99 -24.07 17.50 -13.29
C ILE A 99 -25.21 16.48 -13.25
N LYS A 100 -25.11 15.46 -14.11
CA LYS A 100 -26.07 14.34 -14.16
C LYS A 100 -25.43 13.10 -13.56
N SER A 101 -25.96 12.62 -12.44
CA SER A 101 -25.51 11.36 -11.85
C SER A 101 -26.11 10.17 -12.62
N THR A 102 -25.29 9.14 -12.81
CA THR A 102 -25.66 7.85 -13.41
C THR A 102 -25.65 6.78 -12.33
N ASP A 103 -26.51 5.77 -12.45
CA ASP A 103 -26.40 4.52 -11.67
C ASP A 103 -25.21 3.68 -12.20
N ALA A 104 -24.02 4.26 -12.32
CA ALA A 104 -22.84 3.58 -12.84
C ALA A 104 -21.66 3.80 -11.89
N ILE A 105 -21.00 2.73 -11.48
CA ILE A 105 -19.89 2.78 -10.52
C ILE A 105 -18.58 2.67 -11.29
N GLY A 106 -17.76 3.71 -11.23
CA GLY A 106 -16.39 3.68 -11.71
C GLY A 106 -15.51 2.86 -10.75
N ARG A 107 -14.86 1.81 -11.24
CA ARG A 107 -13.86 1.04 -10.47
C ARG A 107 -12.48 1.23 -11.07
N VAL A 108 -11.51 1.55 -10.22
CA VAL A 108 -10.10 1.63 -10.59
C VAL A 108 -9.54 0.20 -10.64
N TYR A 109 -8.89 -0.18 -11.73
CA TYR A 109 -8.36 -1.54 -11.90
C TYR A 109 -7.21 -1.85 -10.94
N THR A 110 -6.98 -3.14 -10.69
CA THR A 110 -5.85 -3.59 -9.86
C THR A 110 -4.54 -3.38 -10.59
N VAL A 111 -3.73 -2.43 -10.10
CA VAL A 111 -2.36 -2.22 -10.59
C VAL A 111 -1.42 -3.15 -9.83
N HIS A 112 -0.57 -3.89 -10.55
CA HIS A 112 0.46 -4.74 -9.95
C HIS A 112 1.58 -3.88 -9.33
N PRO A 113 2.13 -4.23 -8.15
CA PRO A 113 3.20 -3.46 -7.48
C PRO A 113 4.45 -3.19 -8.34
N ASN A 114 4.79 -4.10 -9.27
CA ASN A 114 5.88 -3.89 -10.24
C ASN A 114 5.73 -2.62 -11.09
N ASN A 115 4.49 -2.15 -11.31
CA ASN A 115 4.25 -0.82 -11.88
C ASN A 115 4.11 0.19 -10.74
N SER A 116 5.26 0.52 -10.14
CA SER A 116 5.34 1.30 -8.91
C SER A 116 4.62 2.63 -9.04
N GLU A 117 4.84 3.41 -10.09
CA GLU A 117 4.22 4.74 -10.22
C GLU A 117 2.68 4.67 -10.31
N CYS A 118 2.13 3.78 -11.15
CA CYS A 118 0.67 3.60 -11.23
C CYS A 118 0.08 3.00 -9.95
N PHE A 119 0.85 2.18 -9.22
CA PHE A 119 0.43 1.62 -7.94
C PHE A 119 0.27 2.71 -6.89
N HIS A 120 1.27 3.58 -6.72
CA HIS A 120 1.19 4.70 -5.78
C HIS A 120 0.11 5.72 -6.20
N LEU A 121 -0.01 6.01 -7.49
CA LEU A 121 -1.09 6.85 -8.01
C LEU A 121 -2.47 6.27 -7.67
N ARG A 122 -2.66 4.96 -7.84
CA ARG A 122 -3.90 4.28 -7.45
C ARG A 122 -4.17 4.45 -5.95
N LEU A 123 -3.15 4.29 -5.11
CA LEU A 123 -3.27 4.48 -3.67
C LEU A 123 -3.78 5.89 -3.34
N LEU A 124 -3.17 6.92 -3.94
CA LEU A 124 -3.58 8.32 -3.79
C LEU A 124 -5.00 8.58 -4.29
N LEU A 125 -5.42 7.95 -5.39
CA LEU A 125 -6.78 8.10 -5.93
C LEU A 125 -7.86 7.48 -5.03
N HIS A 126 -7.50 6.51 -4.18
CA HIS A 126 -8.43 5.96 -3.19
C HIS A 126 -8.51 6.83 -1.94
N GLU A 127 -7.40 7.48 -1.56
CA GLU A 127 -7.32 8.29 -0.35
C GLU A 127 -7.79 9.74 -0.56
N VAL A 128 -7.40 10.37 -1.67
CA VAL A 128 -7.65 11.79 -1.92
C VAL A 128 -9.03 11.97 -2.57
N PRO A 129 -10.00 12.62 -1.90
CA PRO A 129 -11.30 12.85 -2.48
C PRO A 129 -11.24 13.99 -3.51
N GLY A 130 -11.81 13.76 -4.69
CA GLY A 130 -12.02 14.80 -5.72
C GLY A 130 -10.75 15.50 -6.23
N PRO A 131 -9.68 14.78 -6.60
CA PRO A 131 -8.47 15.41 -7.08
C PRO A 131 -8.71 16.20 -8.37
N THR A 132 -8.28 17.46 -8.38
CA THR A 132 -8.48 18.38 -9.52
C THR A 132 -7.32 18.38 -10.52
N SER A 133 -6.15 17.88 -10.11
CA SER A 133 -4.96 17.74 -10.96
C SER A 133 -4.00 16.68 -10.41
N PHE A 134 -3.04 16.23 -11.24
CA PHE A 134 -1.96 15.34 -10.77
C PHE A 134 -1.03 16.04 -9.75
N GLN A 135 -0.83 17.36 -9.90
CA GLN A 135 -0.09 18.15 -8.92
C GLN A 135 -0.83 18.20 -7.57
N TYR A 136 -2.16 18.30 -7.59
CA TYR A 136 -2.97 18.23 -6.37
C TYR A 136 -2.81 16.88 -5.64
N LEU A 137 -2.74 15.76 -6.38
CA LEU A 137 -2.46 14.44 -5.80
C LEU A 137 -1.08 14.35 -5.14
N LYS A 138 -0.08 15.04 -5.68
CA LYS A 138 1.28 15.13 -5.11
C LYS A 138 1.39 16.14 -3.96
N THR A 139 0.33 16.91 -3.68
CA THR A 139 0.34 17.93 -2.63
C THR A 139 -0.25 17.37 -1.34
N PHE A 140 0.46 17.56 -0.23
CA PHE A 140 -0.02 17.23 1.10
C PHE A 140 0.50 18.30 2.08
N GLU A 141 -0.39 18.83 2.93
CA GLU A 141 -0.09 19.90 3.90
C GLU A 141 0.68 21.12 3.33
N GLY A 142 0.39 21.49 2.08
CA GLY A 142 1.04 22.61 1.40
C GLY A 142 2.43 22.31 0.80
N ARG A 143 2.96 21.10 0.98
CA ARG A 143 4.20 20.64 0.33
C ARG A 143 3.88 19.85 -0.94
N ILE A 144 4.52 20.21 -2.05
CA ILE A 144 4.45 19.47 -3.31
C ILE A 144 5.54 18.40 -3.29
N CYS A 145 5.14 17.12 -3.33
CA CYS A 145 6.05 15.99 -3.39
C CYS A 145 6.58 15.79 -4.82
N SER A 146 7.79 15.25 -4.93
CA SER A 146 8.47 15.03 -6.21
C SER A 146 7.82 13.92 -7.04
N ASN A 147 7.36 12.86 -6.38
CA ASN A 147 6.76 11.68 -7.00
C ASN A 147 5.55 11.18 -6.19
N TYR A 148 4.76 10.28 -6.79
CA TYR A 148 3.57 9.73 -6.12
C TYR A 148 3.91 8.86 -4.91
N LYS A 149 5.09 8.22 -4.89
CA LYS A 149 5.55 7.42 -3.76
C LYS A 149 5.77 8.28 -2.52
N GLU A 150 6.48 9.40 -2.66
CA GLU A 150 6.72 10.37 -1.60
C GLU A 150 5.41 10.93 -1.08
N ALA A 151 4.46 11.26 -1.96
CA ALA A 151 3.14 11.71 -1.56
C ALA A 151 2.38 10.65 -0.72
N CYS A 152 2.50 9.36 -1.06
CA CYS A 152 1.96 8.27 -0.24
C CYS A 152 2.68 8.14 1.10
N GLN A 153 4.01 8.31 1.14
CA GLN A 153 4.80 8.22 2.37
C GLN A 153 4.42 9.31 3.37
N VAL A 154 4.36 10.57 2.94
CA VAL A 154 4.01 11.70 3.82
C VAL A 154 2.56 11.60 4.30
N ARG A 155 1.68 10.95 3.52
CA ARG A 155 0.29 10.64 3.91
C ARG A 155 0.16 9.43 4.85
N GLY A 156 1.26 8.74 5.19
CA GLY A 156 1.23 7.54 6.02
C GLY A 156 0.55 6.34 5.36
N LEU A 157 0.45 6.32 4.02
CA LEU A 157 -0.18 5.21 3.28
C LEU A 157 0.77 4.04 3.01
N LEU A 158 2.07 4.25 3.22
CA LEU A 158 3.10 3.21 3.12
C LEU A 158 3.66 2.95 4.52
N GLU A 159 3.97 1.70 4.81
CA GLU A 159 4.73 1.34 6.01
C GLU A 159 6.08 2.08 5.99
N ASN A 160 6.40 2.76 7.09
CA ASN A 160 7.65 3.50 7.29
C ASN A 160 8.51 2.79 8.33
N ASP A 161 9.83 2.74 8.14
CA ASP A 161 10.75 2.16 9.14
C ASP A 161 11.11 3.18 10.24
N GLU A 162 10.40 4.31 10.35
CA GLU A 162 10.67 5.33 11.36
C GLU A 162 10.47 4.80 12.78
N HIS A 163 9.42 4.01 12.99
CA HIS A 163 9.18 3.36 14.29
C HIS A 163 10.32 2.43 14.71
N TRP A 164 10.96 1.72 13.77
CA TRP A 164 12.15 0.91 14.04
C TRP A 164 13.35 1.77 14.43
N ASN A 165 13.55 2.90 13.74
CA ASN A 165 14.61 3.84 14.08
C ASN A 165 14.41 4.42 15.48
N ALA A 166 13.20 4.91 15.79
CA ALA A 166 12.87 5.45 17.11
C ALA A 166 13.06 4.40 18.22
N THR A 167 12.62 3.16 17.98
CA THR A 167 12.77 2.07 18.96
C THR A 167 14.23 1.74 19.22
N LEU A 168 15.08 1.66 18.19
CA LEU A 168 16.51 1.40 18.35
C LEU A 168 17.24 2.56 19.03
N GLU A 169 16.86 3.79 18.71
CA GLU A 169 17.43 5.00 19.32
C GLU A 169 17.10 5.06 20.82
N GLU A 170 15.84 4.87 21.21
CA GLU A 170 15.44 4.79 22.63
C GLU A 170 16.13 3.65 23.36
N SER A 171 16.18 2.47 22.73
CA SER A 171 16.84 1.31 23.31
C SER A 171 18.33 1.55 23.52
N ALA A 172 19.00 2.30 22.63
CA ALA A 172 20.43 2.57 22.73
C ALA A 172 20.79 3.39 23.98
N PHE A 173 19.87 4.24 24.47
CA PHE A 173 20.06 4.95 25.73
C PHE A 173 19.88 4.07 26.97
N MET A 174 19.11 2.99 26.86
CA MET A 174 18.68 2.18 28.02
C MET A 174 19.43 0.85 28.16
N HIS A 175 19.95 0.32 27.06
CA HIS A 175 20.46 -1.05 26.98
C HIS A 175 21.88 -1.13 26.43
N SER A 176 22.53 -2.26 26.68
CA SER A 176 23.87 -2.52 26.16
C SER A 176 23.86 -2.84 24.66
N PRO A 177 24.96 -2.57 23.93
CA PRO A 177 25.09 -2.89 22.50
C PRO A 177 24.78 -4.36 22.16
N ARG A 178 25.13 -5.29 23.05
CA ARG A 178 24.79 -6.72 22.90
C ARG A 178 23.27 -6.95 22.87
N MET A 179 22.52 -6.29 23.76
CA MET A 179 21.06 -6.38 23.76
C MET A 179 20.44 -5.67 22.55
N LEU A 180 21.05 -4.59 22.08
CA LEU A 180 20.63 -3.92 20.84
C LEU A 180 20.78 -4.83 19.62
N ARG A 181 21.89 -5.58 19.52
CA ARG A 181 22.08 -6.57 18.45
C ARG A 181 21.00 -7.68 18.50
N ASP A 182 20.55 -8.05 19.70
CA ASP A 182 19.47 -9.04 19.86
C ASP A 182 18.11 -8.49 19.42
N LEU A 183 17.81 -7.25 19.80
CA LEU A 183 16.61 -6.55 19.34
C LEU A 183 16.63 -6.39 17.81
N PHE A 184 17.77 -5.98 17.24
CA PHE A 184 17.95 -5.86 15.80
C PHE A 184 17.75 -7.20 15.09
N ALA A 185 18.26 -8.31 15.65
CA ALA A 185 18.02 -9.67 15.11
C ALA A 185 16.53 -10.02 15.06
N VAL A 186 15.80 -9.74 16.15
CA VAL A 186 14.35 -9.97 16.24
C VAL A 186 13.60 -9.11 15.23
N MET A 187 13.98 -7.83 15.10
CA MET A 187 13.39 -6.94 14.09
C MET A 187 13.58 -7.50 12.68
N LEU A 188 14.78 -7.97 12.33
CA LEU A 188 15.03 -8.55 10.99
C LEU A 188 14.27 -9.86 10.73
N GLN A 189 14.08 -10.69 11.77
CA GLN A 189 13.47 -12.01 11.63
C GLN A 189 11.94 -11.97 11.68
N VAL A 190 11.37 -11.15 12.57
CA VAL A 190 9.94 -11.16 12.89
C VAL A 190 9.22 -9.98 12.26
N CYS A 191 9.90 -8.86 12.06
CA CYS A 191 9.29 -7.64 11.55
C CYS A 191 9.52 -7.50 10.04
N ALA A 192 8.52 -6.98 9.33
CA ALA A 192 8.63 -6.66 7.91
C ALA A 192 9.38 -5.33 7.71
N VAL A 193 10.67 -5.29 8.10
CA VAL A 193 11.52 -4.10 7.93
C VAL A 193 11.69 -3.82 6.44
N SER A 194 11.29 -2.63 6.00
CA SER A 194 11.26 -2.28 4.57
C SER A 194 12.66 -2.11 3.97
N ASN A 195 13.60 -1.54 4.73
CA ASN A 195 14.98 -1.33 4.32
C ASN A 195 15.99 -1.66 5.44
N PRO A 196 16.30 -2.97 5.64
CA PRO A 196 17.25 -3.44 6.64
C PRO A 196 18.63 -2.78 6.58
N ASN A 197 19.13 -2.53 5.36
CA ASN A 197 20.45 -1.93 5.15
C ASN A 197 20.52 -0.49 5.67
N GLN A 198 19.47 0.30 5.40
CA GLN A 198 19.40 1.66 5.90
C GLN A 198 19.27 1.69 7.43
N LEU A 199 18.48 0.76 7.98
CA LEU A 199 18.36 0.61 9.44
C LEU A 199 19.71 0.24 10.08
N TRP A 200 20.49 -0.67 9.48
CA TRP A 200 21.84 -0.98 9.94
C TRP A 200 22.75 0.26 9.90
N ILE A 201 22.84 0.95 8.77
CA ILE A 201 23.72 2.12 8.61
C ILE A 201 23.44 3.18 9.66
N ASN A 202 22.17 3.42 9.99
CA ASN A 202 21.77 4.42 10.98
C ASN A 202 22.21 4.06 12.41
N HIS A 203 22.35 2.77 12.74
CA HIS A 203 22.54 2.30 14.12
C HIS A 203 23.85 1.50 14.34
N GLN A 204 24.67 1.32 13.31
CA GLN A 204 25.85 0.45 13.33
C GLN A 204 26.89 0.83 14.41
N GLU A 205 27.03 2.12 14.72
CA GLU A 205 27.95 2.60 15.77
C GLU A 205 27.46 2.18 17.15
N ASN A 206 26.18 2.41 17.45
CA ASN A 206 25.53 2.00 18.69
C ASN A 206 25.56 0.47 18.86
N LEU A 207 25.39 -0.26 17.75
CA LEU A 207 25.43 -1.72 17.72
C LEU A 207 26.84 -2.30 17.87
N SER A 208 27.91 -1.51 17.70
CA SER A 208 29.29 -2.00 17.74
C SER A 208 30.18 -1.34 18.80
N GLU A 209 29.60 -0.45 19.62
CA GLU A 209 30.31 0.31 20.65
C GLU A 209 31.11 -0.58 21.63
N ASP A 210 30.54 -1.70 22.07
CA ASP A 210 31.20 -2.63 22.98
C ASP A 210 32.40 -3.34 22.33
N ILE A 211 32.33 -3.61 21.02
CA ILE A 211 33.41 -4.20 20.23
C ILE A 211 34.54 -3.20 20.08
N LEU A 212 34.22 -1.96 19.69
CA LEU A 212 35.21 -0.87 19.63
C LEU A 212 35.93 -0.70 20.96
N HIS A 213 35.18 -0.69 22.07
CA HIS A 213 35.74 -0.59 23.41
C HIS A 213 36.69 -1.75 23.75
N GLN A 214 36.33 -2.99 23.39
CA GLN A 214 37.21 -4.15 23.59
C GLN A 214 38.51 -4.05 22.79
N VAL A 215 38.43 -3.65 21.52
CA VAL A 215 39.61 -3.51 20.65
C VAL A 215 40.54 -2.41 21.15
N ARG A 216 39.99 -1.27 21.60
CA ARG A 216 40.76 -0.17 22.21
C ARG A 216 41.59 -0.65 23.41
N ILE A 217 41.01 -1.48 24.27
CA ILE A 217 41.70 -2.06 25.43
C ILE A 217 42.80 -3.03 24.99
N GLN A 218 42.49 -3.92 24.04
CA GLN A 218 43.45 -4.94 23.57
C GLN A 218 44.67 -4.32 22.90
N GLN A 219 44.46 -3.30 22.06
CA GLN A 219 45.53 -2.62 21.32
C GLN A 219 46.21 -1.51 22.14
N ARG A 220 45.67 -1.18 23.33
CA ARG A 220 46.09 -0.02 24.14
C ARG A 220 46.06 1.29 23.35
N ASN A 221 45.10 1.43 22.44
CA ASN A 221 44.91 2.60 21.60
C ASN A 221 43.51 3.16 21.83
N MET A 222 43.39 4.25 22.60
CA MET A 222 42.09 4.86 22.92
C MET A 222 41.55 5.72 21.78
N ASP A 223 42.39 6.17 20.86
CA ASP A 223 42.03 7.05 19.74
C ASP A 223 41.57 6.25 18.50
N LEU A 224 41.43 4.93 18.62
CA LEU A 224 40.93 4.08 17.55
C LEU A 224 39.48 4.45 17.20
N GLU A 225 39.19 4.68 15.94
CA GLU A 225 37.84 4.93 15.41
C GLU A 225 37.17 3.65 14.91
N PHE A 226 35.88 3.72 14.55
CA PHE A 226 35.18 2.60 13.94
C PHE A 226 35.86 2.20 12.61
N SER A 227 36.14 0.91 12.47
CA SER A 227 36.67 0.33 11.24
C SER A 227 35.69 -0.68 10.65
N THR A 228 35.89 -1.03 9.38
CA THR A 228 35.09 -2.05 8.69
C THR A 228 35.12 -3.39 9.41
N GLU A 229 36.25 -3.76 10.03
CA GLU A 229 36.40 -5.01 10.78
C GLU A 229 35.53 -5.02 12.04
N ILE A 230 35.47 -3.89 12.76
CA ILE A 230 34.66 -3.74 13.98
C ILE A 230 33.16 -3.81 13.65
N LEU A 231 32.75 -3.13 12.58
CA LEU A 231 31.36 -3.14 12.11
C LEU A 231 30.96 -4.53 11.60
N ASN A 232 31.87 -5.23 10.91
CA ASN A 232 31.64 -6.59 10.44
C ASN A 232 31.49 -7.59 11.60
N GLU A 233 32.22 -7.45 12.70
CA GLU A 233 31.98 -8.28 13.88
C GLU A 233 30.59 -8.06 14.48
N ALA A 234 30.12 -6.81 14.53
CA ALA A 234 28.77 -6.51 15.02
C ALA A 234 27.67 -7.09 14.11
N LEU A 235 27.95 -7.28 12.81
CA LEU A 235 27.06 -7.93 11.84
C LEU A 235 26.99 -9.45 11.98
N ILE A 236 27.82 -10.08 12.82
CA ILE A 236 27.75 -11.53 13.10
C ILE A 236 26.55 -11.82 14.02
N ILE A 237 25.36 -11.59 13.48
CA ILE A 237 24.05 -11.84 14.10
C ILE A 237 23.39 -13.05 13.41
N GLU A 238 23.98 -13.58 12.33
CA GLU A 238 23.45 -14.68 11.52
C GLU A 238 23.08 -15.91 12.34
N ASP A 239 23.94 -16.34 13.27
CA ASP A 239 23.66 -17.50 14.12
C ASP A 239 22.43 -17.28 15.01
N LYS A 240 22.19 -16.03 15.40
CA LYS A 240 21.03 -15.65 16.21
C LYS A 240 19.76 -15.59 15.39
N VAL A 241 19.82 -15.02 14.19
CA VAL A 241 18.71 -15.03 13.22
C VAL A 241 18.32 -16.47 12.87
N ARG A 242 19.30 -17.35 12.60
CA ARG A 242 19.09 -18.78 12.34
C ARG A 242 18.59 -19.56 13.55
N SER A 243 18.92 -19.17 14.77
CA SER A 243 18.38 -19.81 15.99
C SER A 243 16.93 -19.43 16.28
N LEU A 244 16.49 -18.25 15.82
CA LEU A 244 15.13 -17.74 16.02
C LEU A 244 14.17 -18.20 14.93
N GLY A 245 14.63 -18.29 13.69
CA GLY A 245 13.92 -18.99 12.61
C GLY A 245 14.15 -20.48 12.78
N GLY A 246 13.25 -21.17 13.50
CA GLY A 246 13.32 -22.61 13.71
C GLY A 246 13.69 -23.36 12.42
N SER A 247 14.56 -24.37 12.55
CA SER A 247 15.02 -25.19 11.44
C SER A 247 13.84 -25.90 10.76
N ASP A 248 13.40 -25.35 9.63
CA ASP A 248 12.53 -26.02 8.64
C ASP A 248 13.34 -27.02 7.80
#